data_AF-A0A6P3HE87-F1
#
_entry.id   AF-A0A6P3HE87-F1
#
_cell.length_a   1.000
_cell.length_b   1.000
_cell.length_c   1.000
_cell.angle_alpha   90.00
_cell.angle_beta   90.00
_cell.angle_gamma   90.00
#
_symmetry.space_group_name_H-M   'P 1'
#
loop_
_entity.id
_entity.type
_entity.pdbx_description
1 polymer ?
#
loop_
_entity_poly.entity_id
_entity_poly.type
_entity_poly.pdbx_seq_one_letter_code
_entity_poly.pdbx_strand_id
1 'polypeptide(L)'
;MKETRRLFPDKSVYTHQIGPGLCFGALALMLRFFFEDWDYTYVHSFYHCALAMSFTLLLPKVNKKAGSAGPPAKLDCSTLCCACI
;
A
#
# COMPACT_ATOMS: atom_id res chain seq x y z
N MET A 1 27.53 -21.99 10.51
CA MET A 1 26.58 -21.09 11.18
C MET A 1 25.21 -21.30 10.56
N LYS A 2 24.18 -21.66 11.34
CA LYS A 2 22.82 -21.83 10.82
C LYS A 2 22.20 -20.44 10.67
N GLU A 3 21.92 -20.03 9.45
CA GLU A 3 21.34 -18.73 9.13
C GLU A 3 19.90 -18.67 9.66
N THR A 4 19.71 -18.01 10.79
CA THR A 4 18.38 -17.80 11.37
C THR A 4 17.63 -16.83 10.46
N ARG A 5 16.84 -17.36 9.52
CA ARG A 5 15.89 -16.57 8.73
C ARG A 5 14.95 -15.86 9.70
N ARG A 6 15.23 -14.60 10.04
CA ARG A 6 14.29 -13.78 10.84
C ARG A 6 12.95 -13.79 10.12
N LEU A 7 11.86 -14.24 10.72
CA LEU A 7 10.55 -14.29 10.05
C LEU A 7 10.04 -12.87 9.71
N PHE A 8 10.44 -11.90 10.52
CA PHE A 8 9.93 -10.53 10.45
C PHE A 8 10.88 -9.58 9.70
N PRO A 9 10.32 -8.55 9.02
CA PRO A 9 11.09 -7.43 8.51
C PRO A 9 11.96 -6.78 9.59
N ASP A 10 13.04 -6.12 9.18
CA ASP A 10 13.83 -5.32 10.09
C ASP A 10 12.97 -4.18 10.69
N LYS A 11 13.26 -3.77 11.93
CA LYS A 11 12.48 -2.74 12.64
C LYS A 11 12.42 -1.43 11.85
N SER A 12 13.48 -1.11 11.10
CA SER A 12 13.54 0.05 10.20
C SER A 12 12.55 -0.02 9.04
N VAL A 13 12.23 -1.22 8.53
CA VAL A 13 11.25 -1.44 7.47
C VAL A 13 9.83 -1.19 8.00
N TYR A 14 9.55 -1.59 9.24
CA TYR A 14 8.27 -1.30 9.89
C TYR A 14 8.03 0.21 10.04
N THR A 15 9.04 0.96 10.50
CA THR A 15 8.87 2.38 10.79
C THR A 15 8.92 3.26 9.54
N HIS A 16 9.79 2.97 8.58
CA HIS A 16 9.96 3.82 7.40
C HIS A 16 9.08 3.44 6.20
N GLN A 17 8.61 2.18 6.13
CA GLN A 17 7.85 1.72 4.99
C GLN A 17 6.40 1.41 5.37
N ILE A 18 6.19 0.56 6.37
CA ILE A 18 4.86 0.09 6.75
C ILE A 18 4.04 1.21 7.42
N GLY A 19 4.64 1.97 8.35
CA GLY A 19 3.98 3.09 9.03
C GLY A 19 3.37 4.11 8.07
N PRO A 20 4.16 4.72 7.18
CA PRO A 20 3.65 5.66 6.18
C PRO A 20 2.60 5.02 5.25
N GLY A 21 2.79 3.75 4.86
CA GLY A 21 1.81 3.02 4.03
C GLY A 21 0.45 2.86 4.70
N LEU A 22 0.43 2.55 6.00
CA LEU A 22 -0.81 2.48 6.79
C LEU A 22 -1.45 3.86 6.96
N CYS A 23 -0.67 4.91 7.19
CA CYS A 23 -1.20 6.28 7.30
C CYS A 23 -1.88 6.73 6.00
N PHE A 24 -1.25 6.49 4.85
CA PHE A 24 -1.87 6.78 3.55
C PHE A 24 -3.12 5.94 3.29
N GLY A 25 -3.14 4.68 3.76
CA GLY A 25 -4.32 3.82 3.67
C GLY A 25 -5.49 4.31 4.52
N ALA A 26 -5.22 4.70 5.76
CA ALA A 26 -6.21 5.29 6.65
C ALA A 26 -6.78 6.60 6.07
N LEU A 27 -5.92 7.44 5.50
CA LEU A 27 -6.33 8.67 4.82
C LEU A 27 -7.24 8.38 3.62
N ALA A 28 -6.89 7.39 2.79
CA ALA A 28 -7.73 6.97 1.67
C ALA A 28 -9.10 6.46 2.15
N LEU A 29 -9.16 5.65 3.20
CA LEU A 29 -10.43 5.19 3.78
C LEU A 29 -11.26 6.35 4.36
N MET A 30 -10.63 7.30 5.06
CA MET A 30 -11.34 8.48 5.55
C MET A 30 -11.92 9.30 4.40
N LEU A 31 -11.18 9.50 3.30
CA LEU A 31 -11.67 10.19 2.11
C LEU A 31 -12.86 9.45 1.49
N ARG A 32 -12.81 8.11 1.39
CA ARG A 32 -13.88 7.29 0.82
C ARG A 32 -15.19 7.39 1.61
N PHE A 33 -15.12 7.37 2.94
CA PHE A 33 -16.31 7.40 3.80
C PHE A 33 -16.80 8.81 4.08
N PHE A 34 -15.92 9.82 4.09
CA PHE A 34 -16.31 11.20 4.34
C PHE A 34 -16.88 11.88 3.08
N PHE A 35 -16.37 11.50 1.89
CA PHE A 35 -16.81 12.03 0.60
C PHE A 35 -17.40 10.90 -0.26
N GLU A 36 -18.46 10.28 0.25
CA GLU A 36 -19.10 9.10 -0.36
C GLU A 36 -19.59 9.37 -1.80
N ASP A 37 -20.16 10.55 -2.04
CA ASP A 37 -20.75 10.97 -3.32
C ASP A 37 -19.71 11.47 -4.35
N TRP A 38 -18.43 11.54 -3.99
CA TRP A 38 -17.34 12.02 -4.86
C TRP A 38 -17.59 13.38 -5.54
N ASP A 39 -18.43 14.24 -4.95
CA ASP A 39 -18.83 15.54 -5.52
C ASP A 39 -17.64 16.46 -5.86
N TYR A 40 -16.47 16.19 -5.28
CA TYR A 40 -15.23 16.91 -5.52
C TYR A 40 -14.21 16.05 -6.27
N THR A 41 -14.01 16.35 -7.56
CA THR A 41 -13.04 15.66 -8.44
C THR A 41 -11.61 15.70 -7.91
N TYR A 42 -11.22 16.76 -7.19
CA TYR A 42 -9.90 16.84 -6.55
C TYR A 42 -9.75 15.86 -5.38
N VAL A 43 -10.82 15.64 -4.60
CA VAL A 43 -10.83 14.69 -3.48
C VAL A 43 -10.71 13.28 -4.02
N HIS A 44 -11.45 12.97 -5.09
CA HIS A 44 -11.35 11.69 -5.77
C HIS A 44 -9.94 11.42 -6.33
N SER A 45 -9.34 12.40 -6.98
CA SER A 45 -7.96 12.29 -7.47
C SER A 45 -6.95 12.08 -6.33
N PHE A 46 -7.13 12.79 -5.21
CA PHE A 46 -6.29 12.64 -4.03
C PHE A 46 -6.47 11.28 -3.34
N TYR A 47 -7.69 10.76 -3.29
CA TYR A 47 -7.99 9.41 -2.81
C TYR A 47 -7.18 8.36 -3.56
N HIS A 48 -7.20 8.39 -4.90
CA HIS A 48 -6.41 7.46 -5.72
C HIS A 48 -4.91 7.57 -5.47
N CYS A 49 -4.40 8.80 -5.32
CA CYS A 49 -3.01 9.03 -5.00
C CYS A 49 -2.63 8.44 -3.63
N ALA A 50 -3.44 8.71 -2.60
CA ALA A 50 -3.23 8.17 -1.26
C ALA A 50 -3.31 6.64 -1.24
N LEU A 51 -4.27 6.06 -1.97
CA LEU A 51 -4.42 4.61 -2.09
C LEU A 51 -3.23 3.96 -2.81
N ALA A 52 -2.77 4.56 -3.92
CA ALA A 52 -1.59 4.10 -4.65
C ALA A 52 -0.33 4.11 -3.78
N MET A 53 -0.13 5.20 -3.03
CA MET A 53 0.99 5.34 -2.10
C MET A 53 0.92 4.31 -0.97
N SER A 54 -0.28 4.06 -0.43
CA SER A 54 -0.50 3.01 0.57
C SER A 54 -0.06 1.65 0.07
N PHE A 55 -0.54 1.22 -1.11
CA PHE A 55 -0.17 -0.08 -1.66
C PHE A 55 1.30 -0.15 -2.05
N THR A 56 1.88 0.91 -2.61
CA THR A 56 3.31 0.92 -2.98
C THR A 56 4.23 0.77 -1.76
N LEU A 57 3.83 1.35 -0.63
CA LEU A 57 4.59 1.27 0.62
C LEU A 57 4.34 -0.04 1.36
N LEU A 58 3.10 -0.55 1.37
CA LEU A 58 2.75 -1.80 2.05
C LEU A 58 3.20 -3.04 1.28
N LEU A 59 3.20 -3.00 -0.06
CA LEU A 59 3.64 -4.12 -0.88
C LEU A 59 5.17 -4.10 -1.04
N PRO A 60 5.90 -5.09 -0.53
CA PRO A 60 7.35 -5.12 -0.64
C PRO A 60 7.78 -5.29 -2.10
N LYS A 61 8.60 -4.34 -2.59
CA LYS A 61 9.19 -4.36 -3.95
C LYS A 61 9.97 -5.63 -4.27
N VAL A 62 10.56 -6.25 -3.24
CA VAL A 62 11.23 -7.56 -3.29
C VAL A 62 11.06 -8.21 -1.93
N ASN A 63 10.34 -9.34 -1.89
CA ASN A 63 10.13 -10.09 -0.67
C ASN A 63 11.37 -10.96 -0.38
N LYS A 64 12.43 -10.37 0.20
CA LYS A 64 13.67 -11.07 0.59
C LYS A 64 13.45 -12.25 1.56
N LYS A 65 12.26 -12.38 2.15
CA LYS A 65 11.88 -13.38 3.16
C LYS A 65 11.04 -14.52 2.59
N ALA A 66 10.30 -14.28 1.50
CA ALA A 66 9.59 -15.33 0.80
C ALA A 66 10.56 -15.98 -0.18
N GLY A 67 11.07 -17.17 0.17
CA GLY A 67 11.85 -17.98 -0.77
C GLY A 67 11.09 -18.15 -2.10
N SER A 68 11.79 -18.15 -3.23
CA SER A 68 11.21 -18.22 -4.59
C SER A 68 9.87 -17.48 -4.72
N ALA A 69 9.75 -16.28 -4.16
CA ALA A 69 8.57 -15.46 -4.40
C ALA A 69 8.59 -15.10 -5.88
N GLY A 70 7.52 -15.46 -6.58
CA GLY A 70 7.29 -15.07 -7.96
C GLY A 70 7.35 -13.55 -8.15
N PRO A 71 7.20 -13.07 -9.40
CA PRO A 71 7.29 -11.65 -9.71
C PRO A 71 6.38 -10.83 -8.77
N PRO A 72 6.84 -9.64 -8.32
CA PRO A 72 6.07 -8.80 -7.41
C PRO A 72 4.67 -8.54 -7.98
N ALA A 73 3.66 -8.47 -7.11
CA ALA A 73 2.31 -8.12 -7.51
C ALA A 73 2.35 -6.74 -8.21
N LYS A 74 2.09 -6.73 -9.51
CA LYS A 74 1.95 -5.49 -10.27
C LYS A 74 0.62 -4.87 -9.89
N LEU A 75 0.66 -3.65 -9.35
CA LEU A 75 -0.51 -2.80 -9.28
C LEU A 75 -0.81 -2.32 -10.70
N ASP A 76 -1.91 -2.79 -11.27
CA ASP A 76 -2.40 -2.31 -12.56
C ASP A 76 -3.26 -1.05 -12.35
N CYS A 77 -3.32 -0.19 -13.37
CA CYS A 77 -4.19 0.99 -13.37
C CYS A 77 -5.65 0.58 -13.11
N SER A 78 -6.05 -0.60 -13.60
CA SER A 78 -7.38 -1.16 -13.35
C SER A 78 -7.64 -1.43 -11.85
N THR A 79 -6.63 -1.89 -11.09
CA THR A 79 -6.76 -2.12 -9.64
C THR A 79 -6.98 -0.81 -8.87
N LEU A 80 -6.42 0.29 -9.36
CA LEU A 80 -6.64 1.63 -8.83
C LEU A 80 -8.02 2.18 -9.22
N CYS A 81 -8.41 2.05 -10.49
CA CYS A 81 -9.70 2.54 -10.99
C CYS A 81 -10.92 1.74 -10.47
N CYS A 82 -10.78 0.47 -10.12
CA CYS A 82 -11.90 -0.33 -9.58
C CYS A 82 -12.24 0.00 -8.12
N ALA A 83 -11.42 0.78 -7.41
CA ALA A 83 -11.78 1.31 -6.08
C ALA A 83 -12.84 2.42 -6.14
N CYS A 84 -13.29 2.79 -7.35
CA CYS A 84 -14.33 3.78 -7.61
C CYS A 84 -15.77 3.25 -7.47
N ILE A 85 -15.99 1.99 -7.05
CA ILE A 85 -17.34 1.45 -6.80
C ILE A 85 -17.88 2.00 -5.49
#